data_AF-A0A942Y2N1-F1
#
_entry.id   AF-A0A942Y2N1-F1
#
_cell.length_a   1.000
_cell.length_b   1.000
_cell.length_c   1.000
_cell.angle_alpha   90.00
_cell.angle_beta   90.00
_cell.angle_gamma   90.00
#
_symmetry.space_group_name_H-M   'P 1'
#
loop_
_entity.id
_entity.type
_entity.pdbx_description
1 polymer ?
#
loop_
_entity_poly.entity_id
_entity_poly.type
_entity_poly.pdbx_seq_one_letter_code
_entity_poly.pdbx_strand_id
1 'polypeptide(L)'
;MVLIQIEIPKYDVVVTKQKKLGEEKEPKISNQYGFTDFRLIPRDKGGIILFYNVRGELLFVGKARKLRQRVMKHFEDNVSPIKGHRDEIHKVSVFFVEDPTERDIYETYIINKLQAKYNVDKVFFK
;
A
#
# COMPACT_ATOMS: atom_id res chain seq x y z
N MET A 1 2.09 20.08 26.98
CA MET A 1 2.20 19.09 25.89
C MET A 1 1.54 19.68 24.66
N VAL A 2 2.24 19.75 23.54
CA VAL A 2 1.62 20.12 22.24
C VAL A 2 1.25 18.82 21.54
N LEU A 3 -0.01 18.71 21.09
CA LEU A 3 -0.49 17.54 20.36
C LEU A 3 -0.46 17.86 18.86
N ILE A 4 0.19 17.02 18.07
CA ILE A 4 0.13 17.12 16.61
C ILE A 4 -1.16 16.43 16.15
N GLN A 5 -2.00 17.14 15.39
CA GLN A 5 -3.19 16.59 14.75
C GLN A 5 -2.91 16.40 13.26
N ILE A 6 -3.05 15.16 12.78
CA ILE A 6 -2.90 14.80 11.37
C ILE A 6 -4.14 14.03 10.96
N GLU A 7 -4.87 14.53 9.97
CA GLU A 7 -6.01 13.83 9.38
C GLU A 7 -5.51 12.93 8.24
N ILE A 8 -5.91 11.66 8.26
CA ILE A 8 -5.59 10.71 7.19
C ILE A 8 -6.56 10.96 6.02
N PRO A 9 -6.06 11.28 4.82
CA PRO A 9 -6.92 11.52 3.67
C PRO A 9 -7.77 10.32 3.29
N LYS A 10 -8.90 10.57 2.62
CA LYS A 10 -9.67 9.50 1.96
C LYS A 10 -8.83 8.84 0.86
N TYR A 11 -9.11 7.57 0.59
CA TYR A 11 -8.44 6.85 -0.49
C TYR A 11 -8.94 7.34 -1.85
N ASP A 12 -8.02 7.66 -2.75
CA ASP A 12 -8.33 8.04 -4.12
C ASP A 12 -8.63 6.81 -4.99
N VAL A 13 -7.91 5.71 -4.75
CA VAL A 13 -8.13 4.45 -5.47
C VAL A 13 -8.09 3.29 -4.48
N VAL A 14 -9.07 2.39 -4.60
CA VAL A 14 -9.16 1.15 -3.84
C VAL A 14 -9.27 -0.01 -4.82
N VAL A 15 -8.40 -0.99 -4.67
CA VAL A 15 -8.31 -2.19 -5.51
C VAL A 15 -8.49 -3.40 -4.62
N THR A 16 -9.51 -4.21 -4.91
CA THR A 16 -9.80 -5.43 -4.13
C THR A 16 -9.42 -6.66 -4.94
N LYS A 17 -8.98 -7.70 -4.24
CA LYS A 17 -8.64 -8.99 -4.83
C LYS A 17 -9.87 -9.61 -5.49
N GLN A 18 -9.78 -9.95 -6.77
CA GLN A 18 -10.84 -10.62 -7.50
C GLN A 18 -10.62 -12.13 -7.51
N LYS A 19 -11.71 -12.90 -7.64
CA LYS A 19 -11.62 -14.36 -7.84
C LYS A 19 -11.02 -14.73 -9.21
N LYS A 20 -11.25 -13.87 -10.21
CA LYS A 20 -10.73 -14.06 -11.56
C LYS A 20 -9.31 -13.51 -11.65
N LEU A 21 -8.39 -14.33 -12.14
CA LEU A 21 -7.02 -13.92 -12.41
C LEU A 21 -6.90 -13.18 -13.74
N GLY A 22 -5.89 -12.31 -13.85
CA GLY A 22 -5.47 -11.70 -15.11
C GLY A 22 -4.88 -12.72 -16.08
N GLU A 23 -4.63 -12.31 -17.32
CA GLU A 23 -4.00 -13.16 -18.34
C GLU A 23 -2.53 -13.45 -17.98
N GLU A 24 -1.98 -14.60 -18.41
CA GLU A 24 -0.61 -15.01 -18.04
C GLU A 24 0.47 -13.98 -18.39
N LYS A 25 0.30 -13.23 -19.49
CA LYS A 25 1.22 -12.15 -19.91
C LYS A 25 1.11 -10.87 -19.09
N GLU A 26 0.13 -10.76 -18.20
CA GLU A 26 -0.02 -9.60 -17.31
C GLU A 26 0.94 -9.68 -16.10
N PRO A 27 1.17 -8.57 -15.37
CA PRO A 27 2.02 -8.57 -14.18
C PRO A 27 1.55 -9.50 -13.05
N LYS A 28 2.49 -9.92 -12.17
CA LYS A 28 2.21 -10.87 -11.07
C LYS A 28 1.02 -10.46 -10.20
N ILE A 29 0.92 -9.16 -9.91
CA ILE A 29 -0.17 -8.58 -9.12
C ILE A 29 -1.58 -8.93 -9.69
N SER A 30 -1.75 -9.03 -11.01
CA SER A 30 -3.04 -9.41 -11.61
C SER A 30 -3.16 -10.89 -11.92
N ASN A 31 -2.13 -11.52 -12.53
CA ASN A 31 -2.23 -12.90 -13.00
C ASN A 31 -2.06 -13.96 -11.88
N GLN A 32 -1.37 -13.62 -10.79
CA GLN A 32 -1.12 -14.52 -9.66
C GLN A 32 -1.94 -14.12 -8.43
N TYR A 33 -2.11 -12.82 -8.21
CA TYR A 33 -2.78 -12.30 -7.00
C TYR A 33 -4.16 -11.70 -7.26
N GLY A 34 -4.66 -11.64 -8.51
CA GLY A 34 -6.05 -11.27 -8.79
C GLY A 34 -6.41 -9.79 -8.59
N PHE A 35 -5.43 -8.88 -8.48
CA PHE A 35 -5.69 -7.44 -8.40
C PHE A 35 -5.69 -6.80 -9.79
N THR A 36 -6.61 -7.19 -10.67
CA THR A 36 -6.68 -6.72 -12.07
C THR A 36 -6.93 -5.21 -12.22
N ASP A 37 -7.58 -4.58 -11.24
CA ASP A 37 -7.90 -3.14 -11.24
C ASP A 37 -6.75 -2.25 -10.74
N PHE A 38 -5.57 -2.81 -10.46
CA PHE A 38 -4.37 -2.03 -10.13
C PHE A 38 -4.01 -0.96 -11.19
N ARG A 39 -4.53 -1.14 -12.41
CA ARG A 39 -4.36 -0.25 -13.55
C ARG A 39 -5.05 1.11 -13.37
N LEU A 40 -6.05 1.19 -12.49
CA LEU A 40 -6.74 2.43 -12.11
C LEU A 40 -5.82 3.39 -11.36
N ILE A 41 -4.73 2.90 -10.77
CA ILE A 41 -3.72 3.74 -10.15
C ILE A 41 -2.92 4.46 -11.27
N PRO A 42 -2.88 5.80 -11.31
CA PRO A 42 -2.09 6.54 -12.30
C PRO A 42 -0.58 6.19 -12.21
N ARG A 43 0.12 6.24 -13.35
CA ARG A 43 1.55 5.87 -13.43
C ARG A 43 2.50 6.96 -12.93
N ASP A 44 2.03 8.20 -12.93
CA ASP A 44 2.76 9.44 -12.71
C ASP A 44 2.49 10.06 -11.33
N LYS A 45 1.56 9.50 -10.54
CA LYS A 45 1.22 9.99 -9.21
C LYS A 45 2.05 9.34 -8.11
N GLY A 46 2.53 10.18 -7.19
CA GLY A 46 3.12 9.78 -5.92
C GLY A 46 2.09 9.77 -4.79
N GLY A 47 2.40 9.10 -3.69
CA GLY A 47 1.55 9.08 -2.52
C GLY A 47 1.83 7.91 -1.58
N ILE A 48 0.80 7.44 -0.91
CA ILE A 48 0.84 6.38 0.09
C ILE A 48 0.08 5.13 -0.39
N ILE A 49 0.62 3.97 -0.05
CA ILE A 49 0.07 2.64 -0.29
C ILE A 49 -0.31 2.03 1.05
N LEU A 50 -1.49 1.42 1.12
CA LEU A 50 -1.97 0.69 2.29
C LEU A 50 -2.46 -0.68 1.85
N PHE A 51 -1.85 -1.73 2.40
CA PHE A 51 -2.27 -3.12 2.18
C PHE A 51 -3.07 -3.63 3.37
N TYR A 52 -4.22 -4.22 3.08
CA TYR A 52 -5.13 -4.77 4.07
C TYR A 52 -5.44 -6.23 3.79
N ASN A 53 -5.66 -7.02 4.85
CA ASN A 53 -6.24 -8.36 4.70
C ASN A 53 -7.77 -8.33 4.61
N VAL A 54 -8.36 -9.52 4.47
CA VAL A 54 -9.82 -9.70 4.35
C VAL A 54 -10.60 -9.24 5.60
N ARG A 55 -9.95 -9.22 6.76
CA ARG A 55 -10.54 -8.72 8.02
C ARG A 55 -10.43 -7.20 8.17
N GLY A 56 -9.78 -6.52 7.23
CA GLY A 56 -9.53 -5.08 7.30
C GLY A 56 -8.34 -4.69 8.18
N GLU A 57 -7.52 -5.65 8.64
CA GLU A 57 -6.28 -5.33 9.37
C GLU A 57 -5.25 -4.72 8.41
N LEU A 58 -4.59 -3.64 8.87
CA LEU A 58 -3.52 -2.98 8.12
C LEU A 58 -2.23 -3.81 8.18
N LEU A 59 -1.85 -4.39 7.05
CA LEU A 59 -0.68 -5.25 6.93
C LEU A 59 0.59 -4.43 6.70
N PHE A 60 0.53 -3.42 5.84
CA PHE A 60 1.69 -2.64 5.44
C PHE A 60 1.30 -1.25 4.94
N VAL A 61 2.16 -0.27 5.20
CA VAL A 61 2.12 1.08 4.66
C VAL A 61 3.44 1.39 3.97
N GLY A 62 3.39 2.00 2.78
CA GLY A 62 4.59 2.48 2.11
C GLY A 62 4.35 3.71 1.25
N LYS A 63 5.36 4.57 1.12
CA LYS A 63 5.32 5.72 0.21
C LYS A 63 5.97 5.45 -1.14
N ALA A 64 5.54 6.17 -2.18
CA ALA A 64 6.14 6.10 -3.51
C ALA A 64 6.09 7.43 -4.26
N ARG A 65 7.05 7.65 -5.18
CA ARG A 65 6.95 8.70 -6.23
C ARG A 65 6.09 8.28 -7.42
N LYS A 66 5.99 6.96 -7.67
CA LYS A 66 5.16 6.36 -8.71
C LYS A 66 4.41 5.18 -8.12
N LEU A 67 3.17 5.42 -7.70
CA LEU A 67 2.38 4.48 -6.89
C LEU A 67 2.14 3.16 -7.63
N ARG A 68 1.62 3.19 -8.86
CA ARG A 68 1.32 1.97 -9.62
C ARG A 68 2.55 1.08 -9.77
N GLN A 69 3.70 1.67 -10.14
CA GLN A 69 4.95 0.93 -10.28
C GLN A 69 5.39 0.32 -8.95
N ARG A 70 5.27 1.07 -7.84
CA ARG A 70 5.68 0.58 -6.52
C ARG A 70 4.76 -0.53 -6.00
N VAL A 71 3.45 -0.38 -6.20
CA VAL A 71 2.45 -1.42 -5.90
C VAL A 71 2.82 -2.71 -6.63
N MET A 72 3.08 -2.66 -7.94
CA MET A 72 3.53 -3.84 -8.70
C MET A 72 4.79 -4.48 -8.09
N LYS A 73 5.82 -3.66 -7.80
CA LYS A 73 7.07 -4.16 -7.21
C LYS A 73 6.88 -4.88 -5.88
N HIS A 74 5.96 -4.44 -5.02
CA HIS A 74 5.68 -5.15 -3.76
C HIS A 74 5.20 -6.60 -3.98
N PHE A 75 4.63 -6.94 -5.14
CA PHE A 75 4.23 -8.31 -5.52
C PHE A 75 5.31 -9.07 -6.30
N GLU A 76 6.42 -8.43 -6.65
CA GLU A 76 7.46 -8.99 -7.52
C GLU A 76 8.84 -9.11 -6.84
N ASP A 77 9.22 -8.13 -6.03
CA ASP A 77 10.58 -8.03 -5.46
C ASP A 77 10.81 -8.98 -4.27
N ASN A 78 12.04 -9.05 -3.76
CA ASN A 78 12.38 -9.88 -2.59
C ASN A 78 12.78 -9.06 -1.37
N VAL A 79 12.53 -7.76 -1.38
CA VAL A 79 12.97 -6.81 -0.34
C VAL A 79 11.81 -6.18 0.41
N SER A 80 10.60 -6.22 -0.16
CA SER A 80 9.38 -5.78 0.50
C SER A 80 9.16 -6.54 1.82
N PRO A 81 8.89 -5.84 2.94
CA PRO A 81 8.55 -6.50 4.21
C PRO A 81 7.32 -7.41 4.10
N ILE A 82 6.40 -7.13 3.16
CA ILE A 82 5.21 -7.95 2.92
C ILE A 82 5.46 -9.17 2.02
N LYS A 83 6.71 -9.43 1.56
CA LYS A 83 7.00 -10.48 0.56
C LYS A 83 6.52 -11.88 0.96
N GLY A 84 6.62 -12.23 2.24
CA GLY A 84 6.17 -13.52 2.79
C GLY A 84 4.68 -13.57 3.14
N HIS A 85 3.95 -12.46 2.93
CA HIS A 85 2.58 -12.25 3.40
C HIS A 85 1.67 -11.72 2.28
N ARG A 86 2.09 -11.83 1.01
CA ARG A 86 1.33 -11.32 -0.15
C ARG A 86 -0.05 -11.95 -0.28
N ASP A 87 -0.18 -13.22 0.09
CA ASP A 87 -1.44 -13.94 0.01
C ASP A 87 -2.47 -13.44 1.03
N GLU A 88 -2.01 -12.86 2.15
CA GLU A 88 -2.89 -12.20 3.13
C GLU A 88 -3.53 -10.93 2.57
N ILE A 89 -2.91 -10.28 1.57
CA ILE A 89 -3.43 -9.04 1.00
C ILE A 89 -4.73 -9.34 0.25
N HIS A 90 -5.77 -8.61 0.64
CA HIS A 90 -7.10 -8.66 0.03
C HIS A 90 -7.53 -7.31 -0.55
N LYS A 91 -6.98 -6.19 -0.03
CA LYS A 91 -7.30 -4.84 -0.50
C LYS A 91 -6.04 -3.98 -0.53
N VAL A 92 -5.86 -3.25 -1.63
CA VAL A 92 -4.84 -2.22 -1.81
C VAL A 92 -5.54 -0.87 -1.91
N SER A 93 -5.28 0.02 -0.97
CA SER A 93 -5.74 1.40 -1.03
C SER A 93 -4.57 2.32 -1.30
N VAL A 94 -4.79 3.40 -2.06
CA VAL A 94 -3.81 4.47 -2.23
C VAL A 94 -4.47 5.83 -2.10
N PHE A 95 -3.70 6.80 -1.65
CA PHE A 95 -4.04 8.22 -1.77
C PHE A 95 -2.84 9.01 -2.25
N PHE A 96 -3.10 10.06 -3.03
CA PHE A 96 -2.09 10.85 -3.71
C PHE A 96 -1.56 11.94 -2.79
N VAL A 97 -0.24 12.08 -2.78
CA VAL A 97 0.48 13.12 -2.04
C VAL A 97 1.69 13.50 -2.87
N GLU A 98 1.76 14.74 -3.34
CA GLU A 98 2.81 15.20 -4.24
C GLU A 98 4.09 15.54 -3.45
N ASP A 99 3.93 16.27 -2.35
CA ASP A 99 5.05 16.70 -1.52
C ASP A 99 5.77 15.48 -0.88
N PRO A 100 7.11 15.38 -1.00
CA PRO A 100 7.87 14.27 -0.43
C PRO A 100 7.92 14.29 1.10
N THR A 101 7.85 15.46 1.74
CA THR A 101 7.87 15.63 3.19
C THR A 101 6.54 15.15 3.77
N GLU A 102 5.42 15.58 3.20
CA GLU A 102 4.08 15.12 3.59
C GLU A 102 3.95 13.61 3.46
N ARG A 103 4.47 13.01 2.39
CA ARG A 103 4.50 11.54 2.24
C ARG A 103 5.26 10.85 3.36
N ASP A 104 6.39 11.41 3.77
CA ASP A 104 7.18 10.85 4.86
C ASP A 104 6.43 10.92 6.20
N ILE A 105 5.79 12.07 6.45
CA ILE A 105 4.95 12.30 7.63
C ILE A 105 3.77 11.33 7.64
N TYR A 106 3.04 11.19 6.53
CA TYR A 106 1.88 10.29 6.45
C TYR A 106 2.28 8.82 6.60
N GLU A 107 3.34 8.37 5.94
CA GLU A 107 3.83 7.01 6.10
C GLU A 107 4.14 6.71 7.57
N THR A 108 4.95 7.55 8.20
CA THR A 108 5.32 7.40 9.61
C THR A 108 4.10 7.46 10.52
N TYR A 109 3.22 8.44 10.32
CA TYR A 109 2.04 8.62 11.15
C TYR A 109 1.09 7.42 11.06
N ILE A 110 0.77 6.95 9.85
CA ILE A 110 -0.19 5.87 9.63
C ILE A 110 0.36 4.54 10.16
N ILE A 111 1.65 4.25 9.95
CA ILE A 111 2.31 3.05 10.50
C ILE A 111 2.06 2.97 12.01
N ASN A 112 2.24 4.09 12.72
CA ASN A 112 2.19 4.11 14.17
C ASN A 112 0.78 4.26 14.72
N LYS A 113 -0.04 5.09 14.09
CA LYS A 113 -1.41 5.36 14.54
C LYS A 113 -2.33 4.15 14.33
N LEU A 114 -2.13 3.42 13.22
CA LEU A 114 -2.93 2.25 12.86
C LEU A 114 -2.19 0.92 13.08
N GLN A 115 -0.97 0.98 13.62
CA GLN A 115 -0.15 -0.18 14.00
C GLN A 115 0.02 -1.20 12.87
N ALA A 116 0.57 -0.75 11.74
CA ALA A 116 0.77 -1.60 10.55
C ALA A 116 1.64 -2.83 10.88
N LYS A 117 1.09 -4.03 10.63
CA LYS A 117 1.62 -5.29 11.17
C LYS A 117 3.05 -5.62 10.74
N TYR A 118 3.34 -5.48 9.44
CA TYR A 118 4.59 -5.95 8.82
C TYR A 118 5.56 -4.82 8.45
N ASN A 119 5.26 -3.57 8.82
CA ASN A 119 6.28 -2.53 8.76
C ASN A 119 7.41 -2.85 9.76
N VAL A 120 8.65 -2.68 9.30
CA VAL A 120 9.87 -2.93 10.09
C VAL A 120 10.68 -1.67 10.35
N ASP A 121 10.46 -0.63 9.54
CA ASP A 121 11.07 0.69 9.69
C ASP A 121 10.00 1.70 10.12
N LYS A 122 10.42 2.76 10.83
CA LYS A 122 9.55 3.83 11.36
C LYS A 122 8.44 3.33 12.29
N VAL A 123 8.73 2.28 13.05
CA VAL A 123 7.81 1.69 14.03
C VAL A 123 8.22 2.09 15.44
N PHE A 124 7.32 2.76 16.17
CA PHE A 124 7.55 3.34 17.50
C PHE A 124 6.51 2.88 18.55
N PHE A 125 5.66 1.90 18.22
CA PHE A 125 4.64 1.36 19.12
C PHE A 125 4.97 -0.05 19.63
N LYS A 126 6.14 -0.57 19.27
CA LYS A 126 6.62 -1.89 19.69
C LYS A 126 7.54 -1.76 20.89
#